data_AF-A0A2T6ZQH7-F1
#
_entry.id   AF-A0A2T6ZQH7-F1
#
_cell.length_a   1.000
_cell.length_b   1.000
_cell.length_c   1.000
_cell.angle_alpha   90.00
_cell.angle_beta   90.00
_cell.angle_gamma   90.00
#
_symmetry.space_group_name_H-M   'P 1'
#
loop_
_entity.id
_entity.type
_entity.pdbx_description
1 polymer ?
#
loop_
_entity_poly.entity_id
_entity_poly.type
_entity_poly.pdbx_seq_one_letter_code
_entity_poly.pdbx_strand_id
1 'polypeptide(L)'
;MHPHTLLIIFLHFLGVLGHALALLPSQMTHDPAIDHLFSRIYSIAGQVAPTDPATLNQTRTKILSLLSTFPFQQEITATAHSRQLYCETSWASPEYADVASAMSQLYRRAGQECNSNFGCEAMQGWGSAEIGICGPFGYSWDCKDVGGMAFSIAASCWRDLGIMRVGGRYLFDRWWTWSPADVRVYRR
;
A
#
# COMPACT_ATOMS: atom_id res chain seq x y z
N MET A 1 -7.88 -52.27 -26.76
CA MET A 1 -7.71 -50.80 -26.77
C MET A 1 -8.45 -50.26 -25.56
N HIS A 2 -7.69 -49.82 -24.54
CA HIS A 2 -8.19 -49.51 -23.20
C HIS A 2 -8.65 -48.04 -23.08
N PRO A 3 -9.85 -47.75 -22.55
CA PRO A 3 -10.41 -46.39 -22.48
C PRO A 3 -9.89 -45.55 -21.29
N HIS A 4 -8.93 -46.04 -20.52
CA HIS A 4 -8.50 -45.41 -19.26
C HIS A 4 -7.39 -44.35 -19.39
N THR A 5 -6.78 -44.18 -20.57
CA THR A 5 -5.62 -43.28 -20.72
C THR A 5 -6.01 -41.82 -20.99
N LEU A 6 -7.26 -41.55 -21.38
CA LEU A 6 -7.73 -40.20 -21.73
C LEU A 6 -8.17 -39.36 -20.53
N LEU A 7 -8.46 -39.98 -19.39
CA LEU A 7 -8.94 -39.27 -18.18
C LEU A 7 -7.80 -38.61 -17.37
N ILE A 8 -6.56 -39.09 -17.50
CA ILE A 8 -5.42 -38.59 -16.73
C ILE A 8 -4.85 -37.31 -17.34
N ILE A 9 -4.98 -37.11 -18.66
CA ILE A 9 -4.45 -35.93 -19.35
C ILE A 9 -5.34 -34.69 -19.09
N PHE A 10 -6.64 -34.86 -18.89
CA PHE A 10 -7.55 -33.75 -18.59
C PHE A 10 -7.40 -33.21 -17.16
N LEU A 11 -6.98 -34.04 -16.21
CA LEU A 11 -6.74 -33.63 -14.81
C LEU A 11 -5.39 -32.92 -14.61
N HIS A 12 -4.44 -33.05 -15.54
CA HIS A 12 -3.20 -32.28 -15.51
C HIS A 12 -3.32 -30.89 -16.15
N PHE A 13 -4.28 -30.67 -17.05
CA PHE A 13 -4.55 -29.33 -17.59
C PHE A 13 -5.37 -28.42 -16.65
N LEU A 14 -6.17 -28.99 -15.75
CA LEU A 14 -6.87 -28.23 -14.71
C LEU A 14 -6.02 -27.94 -13.46
N GLY A 15 -4.92 -28.68 -13.25
CA GLY A 15 -4.04 -28.50 -12.08
C GLY A 15 -2.98 -27.39 -12.21
N VAL A 16 -2.70 -26.92 -13.43
CA VAL A 16 -1.62 -25.95 -13.70
C VAL A 16 -2.14 -24.52 -13.89
N LEU A 17 -3.45 -24.32 -14.10
CA LEU A 17 -4.04 -22.97 -14.14
C LEU A 17 -4.30 -22.37 -12.74
N GLY A 18 -4.12 -23.13 -11.65
CA GLY A 18 -4.44 -22.69 -10.28
C GLY A 18 -3.38 -21.88 -9.55
N HIS A 19 -2.14 -21.77 -10.08
CA HIS A 19 -1.00 -21.20 -9.33
C HIS A 19 -0.46 -19.88 -9.88
N ALA A 20 -1.14 -19.28 -10.86
CA ALA A 20 -0.80 -17.96 -11.40
C ALA A 20 -1.88 -16.90 -11.14
N LEU A 21 -2.78 -17.14 -10.18
CA LEU A 21 -3.49 -16.04 -9.53
C LEU A 21 -2.48 -15.35 -8.63
N ALA A 22 -1.93 -14.27 -9.16
CA ALA A 22 -1.18 -13.29 -8.42
C ALA A 22 -1.81 -13.11 -7.03
N LEU A 23 -0.99 -13.30 -5.98
CA LEU A 23 -1.23 -12.75 -4.65
C LEU A 23 -1.27 -11.23 -4.79
N LEU A 24 -2.36 -10.71 -5.37
CA LEU A 24 -2.69 -9.31 -5.34
C LEU A 24 -3.00 -8.95 -3.88
N PRO A 25 -2.73 -7.71 -3.45
CA PRO A 25 -3.05 -7.20 -2.12
C PRO A 25 -4.57 -7.11 -1.81
N SER A 26 -5.39 -7.88 -2.52
CA SER A 26 -6.86 -7.78 -2.61
C SER A 26 -7.60 -7.92 -1.28
N GLN A 27 -7.06 -8.65 -0.30
CA GLN A 27 -7.77 -8.80 0.97
C GLN A 27 -7.77 -7.52 1.82
N MET A 28 -6.71 -6.70 1.77
CA MET A 28 -6.67 -5.43 2.51
C MET A 28 -7.36 -4.29 1.78
N THR A 29 -7.33 -4.29 0.44
CA THR A 29 -7.89 -3.19 -0.36
C THR A 29 -9.40 -3.26 -0.47
N HIS A 30 -10.03 -4.37 -0.06
CA HIS A 30 -11.48 -4.54 -0.10
C HIS A 30 -12.13 -4.64 1.30
N ASP A 31 -11.40 -4.41 2.38
CA ASP A 31 -11.98 -4.38 3.74
C ASP A 31 -12.83 -3.11 3.96
N PRO A 32 -14.15 -3.25 4.23
CA PRO A 32 -15.03 -2.10 4.48
C PRO A 32 -14.62 -1.25 5.68
N ALA A 33 -13.97 -1.82 6.69
CA ALA A 33 -13.49 -1.09 7.86
C ALA A 33 -12.33 -0.16 7.48
N ILE A 34 -11.43 -0.62 6.62
CA ILE A 34 -10.31 0.16 6.10
C ILE A 34 -10.82 1.27 5.18
N ASP A 35 -11.80 0.98 4.31
CA ASP A 35 -12.46 2.00 3.48
C ASP A 35 -13.13 3.09 4.32
N HIS A 36 -13.85 2.69 5.37
CA HIS A 36 -14.49 3.62 6.28
C HIS A 36 -13.47 4.48 7.05
N LEU A 37 -12.38 3.87 7.53
CA LEU A 37 -11.27 4.59 8.16
C LEU A 37 -10.71 5.67 7.22
N PHE A 38 -10.34 5.30 6.00
CA PHE A 38 -9.74 6.23 5.05
C PHE A 38 -10.72 7.29 4.54
N SER A 39 -12.01 6.98 4.44
CA SER A 39 -13.04 8.00 4.19
C SER A 39 -13.07 9.08 5.30
N ARG A 40 -12.98 8.66 6.57
CA ARG A 40 -12.92 9.59 7.71
C ARG A 40 -11.61 10.39 7.74
N ILE A 41 -10.48 9.73 7.47
CA ILE A 41 -9.18 10.42 7.38
C ILE A 41 -9.22 11.48 6.27
N TYR A 42 -9.74 11.14 5.09
CA TYR A 42 -9.88 12.08 3.99
C TYR A 42 -10.74 13.28 4.38
N SER A 43 -11.87 13.06 5.08
CA SER A 43 -12.72 14.15 5.56
C SER A 43 -12.02 15.10 6.53
N ILE A 44 -11.01 14.64 7.26
CA ILE A 44 -10.21 15.46 8.19
C ILE A 44 -9.06 16.14 7.44
N ALA A 45 -8.35 15.39 6.59
CA ALA A 45 -7.15 15.82 5.88
C ALA A 45 -7.44 16.84 4.77
N GLY A 46 -8.60 16.71 4.11
CA GLY A 46 -8.92 17.46 2.89
C GLY A 46 -8.00 17.11 1.72
N GLN A 47 -8.15 17.85 0.63
CA GLN A 47 -7.42 17.56 -0.60
C GLN A 47 -5.93 17.92 -0.54
N VAL A 48 -5.60 19.01 0.15
CA VAL A 48 -4.25 19.58 0.22
C VAL A 48 -3.91 19.83 1.69
N ALA A 49 -2.66 19.57 2.06
CA ALA A 49 -2.20 19.84 3.41
C ALA A 49 -2.25 21.35 3.72
N PRO A 50 -2.73 21.75 4.91
CA PRO A 50 -2.67 23.14 5.34
C PRO A 50 -1.25 23.69 5.32
N THR A 51 -1.07 24.93 4.85
CA THR A 51 0.22 25.63 4.88
C THR A 51 0.50 26.27 6.23
N ASP A 52 -0.56 26.61 6.98
CA ASP A 52 -0.45 27.10 8.36
C ASP A 52 0.00 25.97 9.31
N PRO A 53 1.13 26.12 10.04
CA PRO A 53 1.67 25.06 10.90
C PRO A 53 0.73 24.64 12.03
N ALA A 54 -0.04 25.58 12.61
CA ALA A 54 -0.96 25.28 13.70
C ALA A 54 -2.12 24.40 13.21
N THR A 55 -2.71 24.76 12.09
CA THR A 55 -3.78 23.99 11.43
C THR A 55 -3.27 22.62 10.98
N LEU A 56 -2.08 22.54 10.38
CA LEU A 56 -1.47 21.27 9.98
C LEU A 56 -1.27 20.32 11.17
N ASN A 57 -0.71 20.82 12.28
CA ASN A 57 -0.51 20.03 13.49
C ASN A 57 -1.83 19.59 14.14
N GLN A 58 -2.86 20.45 14.11
CA GLN A 58 -4.19 20.10 14.59
C GLN A 58 -4.81 18.98 13.75
N THR A 59 -4.69 19.07 12.42
CA THR A 59 -5.16 18.03 11.48
C THR A 59 -4.45 16.71 11.73
N ARG A 60 -3.11 16.71 11.87
CA ARG A 60 -2.32 15.53 12.20
C ARG A 60 -2.78 14.88 13.51
N THR A 61 -2.97 15.68 14.55
CA THR A 61 -3.43 15.19 15.87
C THR A 61 -4.79 14.48 15.76
N LYS A 62 -5.75 15.05 15.02
CA LYS A 62 -7.07 14.42 14.80
C LYS A 62 -6.94 13.09 14.06
N ILE A 63 -6.08 13.01 13.05
CA ILE A 63 -5.82 11.78 12.30
C ILE A 63 -5.16 10.73 13.17
N LEU A 64 -4.15 11.09 13.95
CA LEU A 64 -3.49 10.17 14.88
C LEU A 64 -4.46 9.62 15.93
N SER A 65 -5.35 10.46 16.46
CA SER A 65 -6.40 10.03 17.39
C SER A 65 -7.38 9.04 16.75
N LEU A 66 -7.67 9.18 15.46
CA LEU A 66 -8.52 8.23 14.74
C LEU A 66 -7.78 6.90 14.53
N LEU A 67 -6.52 6.96 14.08
CA LEU A 67 -5.67 5.79 13.85
C LEU A 67 -5.43 4.98 15.13
N SER A 68 -5.25 5.64 16.28
CA SER A 68 -5.03 4.95 17.57
C SER A 68 -6.25 4.17 18.07
N THR A 69 -7.45 4.47 17.55
CA THR A 69 -8.69 3.76 17.92
C THR A 69 -9.06 2.65 16.93
N PHE A 70 -8.37 2.58 15.79
CA PHE A 70 -8.64 1.56 14.79
C PHE A 70 -8.00 0.24 15.20
N PRO A 71 -8.76 -0.87 15.29
CA PRO A 71 -8.20 -2.17 15.63
C PRO A 71 -7.42 -2.69 14.42
N PHE A 72 -6.13 -2.37 14.34
CA PHE A 72 -5.24 -3.03 13.41
C PHE A 72 -5.21 -4.51 13.78
N GLN A 73 -5.90 -5.36 13.01
CA GLN A 73 -5.78 -6.79 13.18
C GLN A 73 -4.32 -7.17 12.90
N GLN A 74 -3.59 -7.52 13.96
CA GLN A 74 -2.22 -8.02 13.92
C GLN A 74 -2.12 -9.39 13.21
N GLU A 75 -3.24 -9.96 12.74
CA GLU A 75 -3.35 -11.25 12.07
C GLU A 75 -3.15 -11.19 10.55
N ILE A 76 -2.37 -10.24 10.03
CA ILE A 76 -1.75 -10.47 8.71
C ILE A 76 -0.55 -11.39 8.94
N THR A 77 -0.90 -12.66 9.13
CA THR A 77 -0.03 -13.78 9.45
C THR A 77 1.27 -13.72 8.65
N ALA A 78 2.36 -13.71 9.41
CA ALA A 78 3.75 -13.47 9.04
C ALA A 78 4.40 -14.44 8.03
N THR A 79 3.64 -15.18 7.22
CA THR A 79 4.18 -16.27 6.40
C THR A 79 4.14 -16.03 4.89
N ALA A 80 3.36 -15.08 4.36
CA ALA A 80 3.32 -14.79 2.92
C ALA A 80 3.86 -13.40 2.51
N HIS A 81 3.69 -12.37 3.35
CA HIS A 81 4.02 -10.97 2.98
C HIS A 81 5.37 -10.44 3.52
N SER A 82 6.04 -11.16 4.43
CA SER A 82 7.29 -10.67 5.05
C SER A 82 8.45 -10.52 4.07
N ARG A 83 8.46 -11.24 2.95
CA ARG A 83 9.52 -11.12 1.92
C ARG A 83 9.36 -9.92 0.98
N GLN A 84 8.19 -9.31 0.98
CA GLN A 84 7.85 -8.19 0.10
C GLN A 84 7.97 -6.84 0.81
N LEU A 85 7.97 -6.84 2.14
CA LEU A 85 7.96 -5.62 2.93
C LEU A 85 9.33 -5.28 3.51
N TYR A 86 9.78 -4.05 3.25
CA TYR A 86 11.08 -3.54 3.71
C TYR A 86 10.85 -2.25 4.50
N CYS A 87 11.12 -2.30 5.81
CA CYS A 87 11.00 -1.13 6.67
C CYS A 87 12.29 -0.31 6.64
N GLU A 88 12.18 0.93 6.18
CA GLU A 88 13.30 1.87 6.03
C GLU A 88 13.08 3.17 6.85
N THR A 89 12.18 3.09 7.84
CA THR A 89 11.79 4.21 8.68
C THR A 89 12.99 4.81 9.39
N SER A 90 13.20 6.12 9.24
CA SER A 90 14.29 6.89 9.83
C SER A 90 13.81 8.30 10.22
N TRP A 91 14.71 9.11 10.75
CA TRP A 91 14.45 10.53 11.02
C TRP A 91 14.11 11.34 9.77
N ALA A 92 14.51 10.85 8.59
CA ALA A 92 14.19 11.45 7.30
C ALA A 92 12.82 10.99 6.76
N SER A 93 12.17 10.00 7.38
CA SER A 93 10.86 9.50 6.95
C SER A 93 9.72 10.48 7.27
N PRO A 94 8.63 10.48 6.48
CA PRO A 94 7.48 11.35 6.73
C PRO A 94 6.77 11.02 8.04
N GLU A 95 5.94 11.96 8.51
CA GLU A 95 5.08 11.76 9.67
C GLU A 95 3.95 10.77 9.34
N TYR A 96 3.58 9.90 10.29
CA TYR A 96 2.59 8.85 10.06
C TYR A 96 1.23 9.42 9.64
N ALA A 97 0.77 10.51 10.26
CA ALA A 97 -0.47 11.18 9.89
C ALA A 97 -0.46 11.68 8.43
N ASP A 98 0.69 12.14 7.94
CA ASP A 98 0.84 12.64 6.58
C ASP A 98 0.74 11.49 5.58
N VAL A 99 1.37 10.34 5.88
CA VAL A 99 1.24 9.12 5.09
C VAL A 99 -0.21 8.65 5.06
N ALA A 100 -0.90 8.66 6.21
CA ALA A 100 -2.31 8.28 6.30
C ALA A 100 -3.23 9.20 5.46
N SER A 101 -2.97 10.50 5.47
CA SER A 101 -3.65 11.45 4.58
C SER A 101 -3.40 11.12 3.11
N ALA A 102 -2.15 10.87 2.71
CA ALA A 102 -1.82 10.49 1.33
C ALA A 102 -2.48 9.16 0.93
N MET A 103 -2.52 8.16 1.82
CA MET A 103 -3.24 6.90 1.56
C MET A 103 -4.73 7.13 1.36
N SER A 104 -5.36 7.96 2.18
CA SER A 104 -6.80 8.25 2.08
C SER A 104 -7.22 8.79 0.70
N GLN A 105 -6.32 9.55 0.08
CA GLN A 105 -6.50 10.12 -1.25
C GLN A 105 -6.45 9.05 -2.35
N LEU A 106 -5.50 8.12 -2.22
CA LEU A 106 -5.38 6.97 -3.11
C LEU A 106 -6.63 6.08 -3.04
N TYR A 107 -7.12 5.81 -1.83
CA TYR A 107 -8.37 5.05 -1.62
C TYR A 107 -9.59 5.73 -2.25
N ARG A 108 -9.67 7.06 -2.24
CA ARG A 108 -10.74 7.81 -2.91
C ARG A 108 -10.70 7.76 -4.42
N ARG A 109 -9.54 7.41 -5.00
CA ARG A 109 -9.34 7.21 -6.43
C ARG A 109 -9.50 5.75 -6.85
N ALA A 110 -10.21 4.93 -6.07
CA ALA A 110 -10.55 3.57 -6.47
C ALA A 110 -11.17 3.54 -7.88
N GLY A 111 -10.72 2.61 -8.72
CA GLY A 111 -11.09 2.51 -10.13
C GLY A 111 -10.31 3.45 -11.06
N GLN A 112 -9.39 4.28 -10.54
CA GLN A 112 -8.47 5.08 -11.34
C GLN A 112 -7.09 4.43 -11.36
N GLU A 113 -6.39 4.59 -12.48
CA GLU A 113 -5.04 4.07 -12.65
C GLU A 113 -3.99 5.01 -12.05
N CYS A 114 -3.17 4.44 -11.18
CA CYS A 114 -1.91 5.01 -10.71
C CYS A 114 -0.79 4.42 -11.58
N ASN A 115 -0.42 5.16 -12.62
CA ASN A 115 0.54 4.74 -13.65
C ASN A 115 1.96 5.17 -13.28
N SER A 116 2.90 4.24 -13.27
CA SER A 116 4.33 4.58 -13.19
C SER A 116 4.91 4.72 -14.59
N ASN A 117 5.68 5.80 -14.79
CA ASN A 117 6.68 5.83 -15.84
C ASN A 117 7.89 4.96 -15.44
N PHE A 118 8.87 4.82 -16.34
CA PHE A 118 10.14 4.19 -15.99
C PHE A 118 10.83 4.97 -14.86
N GLY A 119 11.20 4.28 -13.78
CA GLY A 119 11.78 4.90 -12.59
C GLY A 119 10.77 5.00 -11.45
N CYS A 120 10.94 6.00 -10.58
CA CYS A 120 10.04 6.25 -9.46
C CYS A 120 9.16 7.45 -9.76
N GLU A 121 7.85 7.27 -9.74
CA GLU A 121 6.86 8.30 -9.98
C GLU A 121 6.04 8.54 -8.71
N ALA A 122 5.83 9.80 -8.36
CA ALA A 122 5.01 10.19 -7.24
C ALA A 122 3.52 10.05 -7.59
N MET A 123 2.79 9.21 -6.86
CA MET A 123 1.35 9.00 -7.08
C MET A 123 0.51 9.95 -6.23
N GLN A 124 0.95 10.22 -5.01
CA GLN A 124 0.21 11.05 -4.07
C GLN A 124 1.12 11.62 -2.98
N GLY A 125 1.04 12.94 -2.80
CA GLY A 125 1.66 13.62 -1.67
C GLY A 125 0.64 14.23 -0.71
N TRP A 126 0.98 14.31 0.58
CA TRP A 126 0.26 15.12 1.55
C TRP A 126 1.20 15.48 2.71
N GLY A 127 1.29 16.76 3.07
CA GLY A 127 2.21 17.22 4.12
C GLY A 127 3.66 16.87 3.78
N SER A 128 4.33 16.15 4.66
CA SER A 128 5.68 15.64 4.47
C SER A 128 5.76 14.33 3.68
N ALA A 129 4.64 13.65 3.44
CA ALA A 129 4.62 12.32 2.83
C ALA A 129 4.46 12.37 1.31
N GLU A 130 5.13 11.42 0.65
CA GLU A 130 4.92 11.05 -0.74
C GLU A 130 4.81 9.53 -0.84
N ILE A 131 3.80 9.07 -1.60
CA ILE A 131 3.59 7.68 -1.95
C ILE A 131 3.81 7.56 -3.46
N GLY A 132 4.70 6.67 -3.86
CA GLY A 132 5.07 6.50 -5.26
C GLY A 132 5.18 5.04 -5.67
N ILE A 133 5.22 4.82 -6.98
CA ILE A 133 5.51 3.51 -7.58
C ILE A 133 6.87 3.62 -8.26
N CYS A 134 7.76 2.68 -7.96
CA CYS A 134 9.04 2.51 -8.62
C CYS A 134 9.00 1.25 -9.47
N GLY A 135 9.43 1.31 -10.73
CA GLY A 135 9.49 0.14 -11.56
C GLY A 135 9.89 0.39 -13.01
N PRO A 136 9.94 -0.67 -13.83
CA PRO A 136 10.05 -0.55 -15.29
C PRO A 136 8.85 0.20 -15.88
N PHE A 137 8.92 0.57 -17.17
CA PHE A 137 7.82 1.25 -17.85
C PHE A 137 6.56 0.37 -17.94
N GLY A 138 5.38 0.97 -17.81
CA GLY A 138 4.11 0.36 -18.23
C GLY A 138 3.32 -0.36 -17.14
N TYR A 139 3.62 -0.15 -15.86
CA TYR A 139 2.77 -0.64 -14.77
C TYR A 139 1.65 0.35 -14.50
N SER A 140 0.43 -0.15 -14.68
CA SER A 140 -0.82 0.46 -14.22
C SER A 140 -1.36 -0.34 -13.05
N TRP A 141 -1.65 0.34 -11.95
CA TRP A 141 -2.28 -0.26 -10.76
C TRP A 141 -3.50 0.55 -10.38
N ASP A 142 -4.52 -0.10 -9.83
CA ASP A 142 -5.59 0.63 -9.19
C ASP A 142 -5.00 1.47 -8.04
N CYS A 143 -5.32 2.76 -8.00
CA CYS A 143 -4.80 3.63 -6.95
C CYS A 143 -5.16 3.14 -5.54
N LYS A 144 -6.30 2.44 -5.37
CA LYS A 144 -6.67 1.80 -4.10
C LYS A 144 -5.68 0.72 -3.71
N ASP A 145 -5.21 -0.09 -4.67
CA ASP A 145 -4.22 -1.14 -4.41
C ASP A 145 -2.86 -0.57 -4.00
N VAL A 146 -2.45 0.53 -4.63
CA VAL A 146 -1.27 1.31 -4.20
C VAL A 146 -1.45 1.82 -2.77
N GLY A 147 -2.63 2.33 -2.44
CA GLY A 147 -3.01 2.73 -1.09
C GLY A 147 -2.91 1.57 -0.08
N GLY A 148 -3.39 0.38 -0.42
CA GLY A 148 -3.33 -0.81 0.44
C GLY A 148 -1.91 -1.34 0.66
N MET A 149 -1.05 -1.28 -0.36
CA MET A 149 0.37 -1.58 -0.20
C MET A 149 1.08 -0.56 0.69
N ALA A 150 0.79 0.73 0.53
CA ALA A 150 1.27 1.77 1.43
C ALA A 150 0.75 1.58 2.87
N PHE A 151 -0.48 1.10 3.03
CA PHE A 151 -1.05 0.75 4.34
C PHE A 151 -0.29 -0.40 5.00
N SER A 152 0.10 -1.42 4.24
CA SER A 152 0.94 -2.53 4.73
C SER A 152 2.29 -2.02 5.25
N ILE A 153 2.90 -1.07 4.54
CA ILE A 153 4.12 -0.37 4.99
C ILE A 153 3.84 0.38 6.28
N ALA A 154 2.78 1.18 6.32
CA ALA A 154 2.48 2.02 7.48
C ALA A 154 2.15 1.20 8.74
N ALA A 155 1.39 0.12 8.60
CA ALA A 155 1.01 -0.75 9.71
C ALA A 155 2.21 -1.50 10.33
N SER A 156 3.21 -1.85 9.52
CA SER A 156 4.34 -2.67 9.97
C SER A 156 5.62 -1.88 10.25
N CYS A 157 5.81 -0.73 9.60
CA CYS A 157 7.06 0.01 9.60
C CYS A 157 7.00 1.32 10.40
N TRP A 158 5.92 1.64 11.08
CA TRP A 158 5.89 2.85 11.90
C TRP A 158 6.85 2.76 13.08
N ARG A 159 7.46 3.89 13.44
CA ARG A 159 8.34 4.01 14.60
C ARG A 159 8.17 5.37 15.25
N ASP A 160 8.14 5.38 16.57
CA ASP A 160 8.22 6.61 17.34
C ASP A 160 9.68 7.07 17.46
N LEU A 161 9.96 8.24 16.90
CA LEU A 161 11.25 8.93 16.98
C LEU A 161 11.03 10.34 17.57
N GLY A 162 10.21 10.46 18.61
CA GLY A 162 9.73 11.74 19.15
C GLY A 162 8.56 12.34 18.34
N ILE A 163 8.37 11.86 17.11
CA ILE A 163 7.15 11.95 16.31
C ILE A 163 6.99 10.59 15.64
N MET A 164 5.76 10.08 15.48
CA MET A 164 5.51 8.85 14.73
C MET A 164 5.85 9.03 13.25
N ARG A 165 6.77 8.22 12.75
CA ARG A 165 7.24 8.24 11.36
C ARG A 165 7.07 6.90 10.68
N VAL A 166 6.96 6.92 9.36
CA VAL A 166 6.79 5.73 8.51
C VAL A 166 7.61 5.88 7.24
N GLY A 167 8.40 4.88 6.89
CA GLY A 167 9.06 4.78 5.59
C GLY A 167 9.37 3.33 5.23
N GLY A 168 9.36 3.02 3.95
CA GLY A 168 9.62 1.67 3.50
C GLY A 168 9.11 1.41 2.10
N ARG A 169 9.18 0.12 1.72
CA ARG A 169 8.83 -0.36 0.39
C ARG A 169 8.05 -1.66 0.47
N TYR A 170 7.13 -1.83 -0.48
CA TYR A 170 6.39 -3.07 -0.69
C TYR A 170 6.64 -3.56 -2.12
N LEU A 171 7.35 -4.68 -2.27
CA LEU A 171 7.64 -5.31 -3.55
C LEU A 171 6.43 -6.09 -4.05
N PHE A 172 5.91 -5.76 -5.22
CA PHE A 172 4.73 -6.42 -5.79
C PHE A 172 4.98 -7.11 -7.13
N ASP A 173 6.17 -6.95 -7.72
CA ASP A 173 6.58 -7.70 -8.91
C ASP A 173 7.80 -8.61 -8.67
N ARG A 174 7.90 -9.60 -9.56
CA ARG A 174 8.76 -10.78 -9.61
C ARG A 174 10.23 -10.49 -9.30
N TRP A 175 10.68 -11.02 -8.17
CA TRP A 175 12.07 -11.10 -7.66
C TRP A 175 13.14 -11.64 -8.64
N TRP A 176 12.77 -12.06 -9.85
CA TRP A 176 13.69 -12.53 -10.90
C TRP A 176 13.93 -11.52 -12.02
N THR A 177 13.27 -10.36 -12.00
CA THR A 177 13.68 -9.23 -12.86
C THR A 177 14.84 -8.50 -12.17
N TRP A 178 15.74 -7.94 -12.97
CA TRP A 178 16.85 -7.13 -12.48
C TRP A 178 16.39 -5.81 -11.82
N SER A 179 15.09 -5.48 -11.94
CA SER A 179 14.47 -4.25 -11.44
C SER A 179 13.05 -4.56 -10.91
N PRO A 180 12.91 -5.04 -9.66
CA PRO A 180 11.59 -5.30 -9.08
C PRO A 180 10.79 -3.99 -8.96
N ALA A 181 9.47 -4.08 -9.18
CA ALA A 181 8.57 -2.95 -8.97
C ALA A 181 8.06 -2.92 -7.52
N ASP A 182 7.96 -1.71 -6.97
CA ASP A 182 7.66 -1.50 -5.56
C ASP A 182 6.87 -0.21 -5.29
N VAL A 183 5.98 -0.26 -4.30
CA VAL A 183 5.34 0.93 -3.72
C VAL A 183 6.27 1.47 -2.63
N ARG A 184 6.52 2.78 -2.63
CA ARG A 184 7.34 3.45 -1.61
C ARG A 184 6.56 4.49 -0.82
N VAL A 185 6.90 4.58 0.44
CA VAL A 185 6.55 5.70 1.32
C VAL A 185 7.83 6.44 1.69
N TYR A 186 7.93 7.70 1.26
CA TYR A 186 9.10 8.53 1.47
C TYR A 186 8.71 9.98 1.76
N ARG A 187 9.70 10.78 2.18
CA ARG A 187 9.48 12.20 2.48
C ARG A 187 9.69 13.02 1.19
N ARG A 188 8.80 13.99 0.97
CA ARG A 188 8.91 14.98 -0.10
C ARG A 188 10.06 15.96 0.11
#